data_AF-A0A976L5W2-F1
#
_entry.id   AF-A0A976L5W2-F1
#
_cell.length_a   1.000
_cell.length_b   1.000
_cell.length_c   1.000
_cell.angle_alpha   90.00
_cell.angle_beta   90.00
_cell.angle_gamma   90.00
#
_symmetry.space_group_name_H-M   'P 1'
#
loop_
_entity.id
_entity.type
_entity.pdbx_description
1 polymer ?
#
loop_
_entity_poly.entity_id
_entity_poly.type
_entity_poly.pdbx_seq_one_letter_code
_entity_poly.pdbx_strand_id
1 'polypeptide(L)'
;MKNKNLNPLRAEKINNGFTMIELLVAMGLFVILMGIATGGFIRTLRTQKAVVALMAANDNASLTLEQMTREIRTGYHFIKLSETEFQFVNADNVIVFYRFNEEAIERGTSDALLLKTYKKITADNIRINRFKINLLGDRFGDGYSPRITINISVTGVNNYLGASTDIQTTISSRVLDS
;
A
#
# COMPACT_ATOMS: atom_id res chain seq x y z
N MET A 1 69.61 -54.24 24.53
CA MET A 1 68.46 -53.45 24.02
C MET A 1 68.19 -52.32 24.99
N LYS A 2 68.24 -51.06 24.52
CA LYS A 2 68.22 -49.84 25.34
C LYS A 2 66.78 -49.42 25.59
N ASN A 3 66.31 -49.51 26.84
CA ASN A 3 64.94 -49.16 27.21
C ASN A 3 64.78 -47.62 27.21
N LYS A 4 63.96 -47.09 26.31
CA LYS A 4 63.73 -45.66 26.15
C LYS A 4 62.53 -45.28 27.01
N ASN A 5 62.80 -44.81 28.23
CA ASN A 5 61.76 -44.26 29.11
C ASN A 5 61.11 -43.05 28.44
N LEU A 6 59.87 -43.23 27.98
CA LEU A 6 59.01 -42.15 27.53
C LEU A 6 58.39 -41.51 28.78
N ASN A 7 58.83 -40.30 29.12
CA ASN A 7 58.16 -39.50 30.14
C ASN A 7 56.75 -39.16 29.66
N PRO A 8 55.69 -39.42 30.44
CA PRO A 8 54.35 -38.98 30.07
C PRO A 8 54.32 -37.46 30.08
N LEU A 9 53.90 -36.87 28.95
CA LEU A 9 53.59 -35.44 28.87
C LEU A 9 52.53 -35.14 29.94
N ARG A 10 52.93 -34.42 30.99
CA ARG A 10 52.01 -33.91 32.01
C ARG A 10 51.04 -32.95 31.32
N ALA A 11 49.80 -33.37 31.13
CA ALA A 11 48.72 -32.45 30.83
C ALA A 11 48.51 -31.56 32.05
N GLU A 12 48.76 -30.26 31.92
CA GLU A 12 48.42 -29.30 32.98
C GLU A 12 46.92 -29.34 33.22
N LYS A 13 46.54 -29.57 34.48
CA LYS A 13 45.14 -29.58 34.89
C LYS A 13 44.65 -28.14 35.00
N ILE A 14 43.95 -27.67 33.98
CA ILE A 14 43.32 -26.34 33.98
C ILE A 14 42.15 -26.36 34.97
N ASN A 15 42.39 -25.97 36.23
CA ASN A 15 41.36 -25.80 37.24
C ASN A 15 40.80 -24.37 37.16
N ASN A 16 39.95 -24.11 36.16
CA ASN A 16 39.30 -22.81 36.01
C ASN A 16 37.80 -22.96 36.29
N GLY A 17 37.36 -22.45 37.43
CA GLY A 17 35.95 -22.31 37.80
C GLY A 17 35.60 -20.84 37.98
N PHE A 18 34.34 -20.49 37.77
CA PHE A 18 33.84 -19.14 38.01
C PHE A 18 33.39 -19.00 39.47
N THR A 19 33.65 -17.83 40.04
CA THR A 19 33.09 -17.42 41.31
C THR A 19 31.60 -17.12 41.17
N MET A 20 30.87 -17.23 42.27
CA MET A 20 29.44 -16.89 42.31
C MET A 20 29.19 -15.43 41.89
N ILE A 21 30.11 -14.52 42.22
CA ILE A 21 29.98 -13.10 41.87
C ILE A 21 30.19 -12.86 40.37
N GLU A 22 31.10 -13.57 39.70
CA GLU A 22 31.28 -13.49 38.24
C GLU A 22 30.03 -13.98 37.49
N LEU A 23 29.39 -15.05 37.97
CA LEU A 23 28.14 -15.54 37.40
C LEU A 23 27.02 -14.50 37.54
N LEU A 24 26.88 -13.88 38.71
CA LEU A 24 25.89 -12.82 38.94
C LEU A 24 26.11 -11.61 38.03
N VAL A 25 27.36 -11.17 37.88
CA VAL A 25 27.72 -10.06 36.98
C VAL A 25 27.43 -10.43 35.53
N ALA A 26 27.80 -11.63 35.08
CA ALA A 26 27.56 -12.10 33.73
C ALA A 26 26.06 -12.17 33.40
N MET A 27 25.24 -12.70 34.30
CA MET A 27 23.79 -12.75 34.14
C MET A 27 23.17 -11.35 34.09
N GLY A 28 23.63 -10.43 34.95
CA GLY A 28 23.19 -9.04 34.93
C GLY A 28 23.47 -8.35 33.60
N LEU A 29 24.70 -8.46 33.10
CA LEU A 29 25.10 -7.93 31.80
C LEU A 29 24.32 -8.57 30.65
N PHE A 30 24.10 -9.89 30.70
CA PHE A 30 23.35 -10.60 29.68
C PHE A 30 21.90 -10.10 29.57
N VAL A 31 21.21 -9.92 30.70
CA VAL A 31 19.83 -9.43 30.72
C VAL A 31 19.75 -8.01 30.16
N ILE A 32 20.71 -7.15 30.48
CA ILE A 32 20.78 -5.78 29.94
C ILE A 32 20.94 -5.81 28.41
N LEU A 33 21.88 -6.60 27.90
CA LEU A 33 22.12 -6.73 26.46
C LEU A 33 20.92 -7.33 25.72
N MET A 34 20.29 -8.35 26.29
CA MET A 34 19.08 -8.97 25.73
C MET A 34 17.89 -8.00 25.72
N GLY A 35 17.77 -7.15 26.74
CA GLY A 35 16.77 -6.08 26.77
C GLY A 35 16.92 -5.09 25.60
N ILE A 36 18.16 -4.67 25.32
CA ILE A 36 18.46 -3.76 24.19
C ILE A 36 18.13 -4.45 22.85
N ALA A 37 18.60 -5.70 22.66
CA ALA A 37 18.36 -6.45 21.43
C ALA A 37 16.87 -6.68 21.16
N THR A 38 16.12 -7.09 22.18
CA THR A 38 14.68 -7.34 22.08
C THR A 38 13.90 -6.06 21.80
N GLY A 39 14.27 -4.94 22.44
CA GLY A 39 13.68 -3.64 22.16
C GLY A 39 13.85 -3.21 20.70
N GLY A 40 15.04 -3.42 20.13
CA GLY A 40 15.30 -3.20 18.70
C GLY A 40 14.46 -4.12 17.81
N PHE A 41 14.42 -5.41 18.12
CA PHE A 41 13.65 -6.40 17.37
C PHE A 41 12.15 -6.07 17.31
N ILE A 42 11.54 -5.68 18.44
CA ILE A 42 10.12 -5.30 18.50
C ILE A 42 9.85 -4.07 17.62
N ARG A 43 10.75 -3.09 17.61
CA ARG A 43 10.63 -1.91 16.74
C ARG A 43 10.65 -2.30 15.27
N THR A 44 11.58 -3.17 14.86
CA THR A 44 11.66 -3.69 13.50
C THR A 44 10.37 -4.40 13.08
N LEU A 45 9.81 -5.24 13.94
CA LEU A 45 8.54 -5.93 13.66
C LEU A 45 7.38 -4.94 13.46
N ARG A 46 7.31 -3.87 14.25
CA ARG A 46 6.28 -2.82 14.07
C ARG A 46 6.44 -2.12 12.73
N THR A 47 7.67 -1.74 12.38
CA THR A 47 7.98 -1.11 11.09
C THR A 47 7.63 -2.04 9.93
N GLN A 48 7.98 -3.32 10.00
CA GLN A 48 7.65 -4.30 8.97
C GLN A 48 6.14 -4.41 8.74
N LYS A 49 5.35 -4.50 9.82
CA LYS A 49 3.87 -4.52 9.70
C LYS A 49 3.32 -3.27 9.04
N ALA A 50 3.87 -2.10 9.37
CA ALA A 50 3.45 -0.84 8.76
C ALA A 50 3.81 -0.77 7.27
N VAL A 51 5.00 -1.23 6.89
CA VAL A 51 5.43 -1.30 5.48
C VAL A 51 4.52 -2.24 4.68
N VAL A 52 4.19 -3.41 5.22
CA VAL A 52 3.26 -4.36 4.56
C VAL A 52 1.87 -3.74 4.38
N ALA A 53 1.36 -3.04 5.38
CA ALA A 53 0.07 -2.35 5.26
C ALA A 53 0.10 -1.24 4.20
N LEU A 54 1.21 -0.49 4.10
CA LEU A 54 1.40 0.55 3.09
C LEU A 54 1.51 -0.02 1.68
N MET A 55 2.25 -1.13 1.51
CA MET A 55 2.34 -1.85 0.23
C MET A 55 0.96 -2.32 -0.23
N ALA A 56 0.21 -3.00 0.65
CA ALA A 56 -1.14 -3.44 0.33
C ALA A 56 -2.07 -2.26 -0.01
N ALA A 57 -1.89 -1.11 0.65
CA ALA A 57 -2.65 0.08 0.36
C ALA A 57 -2.35 0.65 -1.04
N ASN A 58 -1.06 0.73 -1.39
CA ASN A 58 -0.60 1.18 -2.68
C ASN A 58 -1.05 0.24 -3.82
N ASP A 59 -0.96 -1.07 -3.62
CA ASP A 59 -1.34 -2.07 -4.63
C ASP A 59 -2.85 -2.01 -4.92
N ASN A 60 -3.67 -1.97 -3.87
CA ASN A 60 -5.13 -1.89 -4.03
C ASN A 60 -5.59 -0.54 -4.61
N ALA A 61 -4.93 0.56 -4.22
CA ALA A 61 -5.17 1.87 -4.83
C ALA A 61 -4.79 1.86 -6.32
N SER A 62 -3.64 1.29 -6.67
CA SER A 62 -3.16 1.18 -8.05
C SER A 62 -4.10 0.31 -8.90
N LEU A 63 -4.57 -0.83 -8.37
CA LEU A 63 -5.54 -1.69 -9.05
C LEU A 63 -6.86 -0.94 -9.34
N THR A 64 -7.35 -0.16 -8.36
CA THR A 64 -8.56 0.66 -8.51
C THR A 64 -8.35 1.70 -9.62
N LEU A 65 -7.23 2.43 -9.60
CA LEU A 65 -6.91 3.41 -10.64
C LEU A 65 -6.71 2.77 -12.01
N GLU A 66 -6.13 1.58 -12.08
CA GLU A 66 -5.92 0.87 -13.34
C GLU A 66 -7.27 0.46 -13.96
N GLN A 67 -8.20 -0.06 -13.14
CA GLN A 67 -9.56 -0.36 -13.58
C GLN A 67 -10.25 0.88 -14.14
N MET A 68 -10.22 2.00 -13.40
CA MET A 68 -10.76 3.28 -13.86
C MET A 68 -10.10 3.75 -15.16
N THR A 69 -8.77 3.74 -15.20
CA THR A 69 -7.97 4.22 -16.34
C THR A 69 -8.26 3.43 -17.60
N ARG A 70 -8.38 2.10 -17.52
CA ARG A 70 -8.71 1.27 -18.68
C ARG A 70 -10.06 1.64 -19.27
N GLU A 71 -11.06 1.84 -18.42
CA GLU A 71 -12.41 2.17 -18.86
C GLU A 71 -12.50 3.61 -19.42
N ILE A 72 -11.86 4.57 -18.74
CA ILE A 72 -11.76 5.97 -19.18
C ILE A 72 -11.05 6.07 -20.53
N ARG A 73 -9.96 5.32 -20.75
CA ARG A 73 -9.16 5.40 -21.98
C ARG A 73 -9.97 5.10 -23.24
N THR A 74 -10.99 4.27 -23.13
CA THR A 74 -11.89 3.91 -24.24
C THR A 74 -13.24 4.62 -24.17
N GLY A 75 -13.43 5.48 -23.16
CA GLY A 75 -14.68 6.18 -22.94
C GLY A 75 -14.80 7.48 -23.73
N TYR A 76 -16.01 8.00 -23.82
CA TYR A 76 -16.33 9.26 -24.48
C TYR A 76 -17.52 9.96 -23.78
N HIS A 77 -17.81 11.21 -24.17
CA HIS A 77 -18.80 12.08 -23.50
C HIS A 77 -18.60 12.17 -21.98
N PHE A 78 -17.43 12.65 -21.56
CA PHE A 78 -17.10 12.84 -20.14
C PHE A 78 -17.84 14.05 -19.58
N ILE A 79 -18.51 13.87 -18.45
CA ILE A 79 -19.23 14.94 -17.74
C ILE A 79 -18.83 14.89 -16.27
N LYS A 80 -18.29 16.00 -15.77
CA LYS A 80 -18.03 16.19 -14.34
C LYS A 80 -19.34 16.59 -13.65
N LEU A 81 -19.85 15.73 -12.76
CA LEU A 81 -21.09 15.99 -12.01
C LEU A 81 -20.81 16.77 -10.72
N SER A 82 -19.69 16.48 -10.07
CA SER A 82 -19.20 17.20 -8.89
C SER A 82 -17.67 17.10 -8.78
N GLU A 83 -17.06 17.63 -7.71
CA GLU A 83 -15.61 17.48 -7.47
C GLU A 83 -15.16 16.02 -7.28
N THR A 84 -16.09 15.15 -6.85
CA THR A 84 -15.82 13.76 -6.47
C THR A 84 -16.71 12.77 -7.21
N GLU A 85 -17.42 13.20 -8.24
CA GLU A 85 -18.26 12.36 -9.09
C GLU A 85 -18.18 12.79 -10.55
N PHE A 86 -18.01 11.82 -11.44
CA PHE A 86 -18.08 12.03 -12.88
C PHE A 86 -18.73 10.85 -13.59
N GLN A 87 -19.23 11.10 -14.79
CA GLN A 87 -19.82 10.10 -15.65
C GLN A 87 -19.21 10.16 -17.05
N PHE A 88 -19.31 9.05 -17.77
CA PHE A 88 -18.97 8.95 -19.19
C PHE A 88 -19.61 7.70 -19.80
N VAL A 89 -19.52 7.57 -21.12
CA VAL A 89 -19.97 6.38 -21.84
C VAL A 89 -18.76 5.49 -22.10
N ASN A 90 -18.82 4.22 -21.70
CA ASN A 90 -17.73 3.28 -21.90
C ASN A 90 -17.73 2.67 -23.33
N ALA A 91 -16.79 1.78 -23.61
CA ALA A 91 -16.68 1.12 -24.92
C ALA A 91 -17.90 0.25 -25.28
N ASP A 92 -18.65 -0.23 -24.28
CA ASP A 92 -19.85 -1.04 -24.45
C ASP A 92 -21.13 -0.19 -24.60
N ASN A 93 -20.97 1.14 -24.74
CA ASN A 93 -22.08 2.08 -24.87
C ASN A 93 -22.97 2.22 -23.62
N VAL A 94 -22.42 1.88 -22.44
CA VAL A 94 -23.10 2.00 -21.15
C VAL A 94 -22.63 3.26 -20.42
N ILE A 95 -23.56 3.96 -19.78
CA ILE A 95 -23.24 5.11 -18.92
C ILE A 95 -22.67 4.60 -17.60
N VAL A 96 -21.43 4.99 -17.32
CA VAL A 96 -20.68 4.61 -16.13
C VAL A 96 -20.48 5.83 -15.24
N PHE A 97 -20.59 5.61 -13.94
CA PHE A 97 -20.39 6.62 -12.91
C PHE A 97 -19.24 6.19 -12.02
N TYR A 98 -18.41 7.14 -11.62
CA TYR A 98 -17.50 6.95 -10.49
C TYR A 98 -17.76 8.04 -9.47
N ARG A 99 -17.93 7.63 -8.21
CA ARG A 99 -18.14 8.55 -7.09
C ARG A 99 -17.30 8.17 -5.89
N PHE A 100 -17.00 9.17 -5.07
CA PHE A 100 -16.53 8.98 -3.71
C PHE A 100 -17.71 8.86 -2.75
N ASN A 101 -17.75 7.76 -1.99
CA ASN A 101 -18.79 7.50 -0.99
C ASN A 101 -18.16 6.78 0.21
N GLU A 102 -18.43 7.23 1.44
CA GLU A 102 -18.01 6.57 2.69
C GLU A 102 -16.55 6.06 2.69
N GLU A 103 -15.59 6.92 2.33
CA GLU A 103 -14.15 6.58 2.26
C GLU A 103 -13.79 5.53 1.20
N ALA A 104 -14.66 5.31 0.22
CA ALA A 104 -14.47 4.36 -0.86
C ALA A 104 -14.76 5.00 -2.23
N ILE A 105 -14.22 4.40 -3.28
CA ILE A 105 -14.62 4.71 -4.65
C ILE A 105 -15.60 3.62 -5.08
N GLU A 106 -16.72 4.07 -5.61
CA GLU A 106 -17.76 3.21 -6.14
C GLU A 106 -17.89 3.44 -7.65
N ARG A 107 -18.06 2.34 -8.38
CA ARG A 107 -18.42 2.34 -9.79
C ARG A 107 -19.91 2.06 -9.91
N GLY A 108 -20.64 2.92 -10.61
CA GLY A 108 -22.04 2.73 -10.92
C GLY A 108 -22.31 2.54 -12.41
N THR A 109 -23.42 1.89 -12.74
CA THR A 109 -23.95 1.80 -14.11
C THR A 109 -25.42 2.18 -14.11
N SER A 110 -25.87 2.80 -15.19
CA SER A 110 -27.29 3.02 -15.45
C SER A 110 -27.88 1.84 -16.19
N ASP A 111 -29.01 1.32 -15.72
CA ASP A 111 -29.83 0.35 -16.47
C ASP A 111 -30.76 1.07 -17.47
N ALA A 112 -31.49 0.31 -18.29
CA ALA A 112 -32.48 0.79 -19.26
C ALA A 112 -33.61 1.62 -18.61
N LEU A 113 -33.87 1.43 -17.31
CA LEU A 113 -34.83 2.19 -16.51
C LEU A 113 -34.22 3.45 -15.86
N LEU A 114 -32.98 3.81 -16.21
CA LEU A 114 -32.22 4.93 -15.62
C LEU A 114 -31.95 4.80 -14.11
N LEU A 115 -32.15 3.60 -13.55
CA LEU A 115 -31.77 3.29 -12.18
C LEU A 115 -30.24 3.14 -12.11
N LYS A 116 -29.63 3.84 -11.17
CA LYS A 116 -28.18 3.78 -10.91
C LYS A 116 -27.90 2.73 -9.83
N THR A 117 -27.12 1.72 -10.17
CA THR A 117 -26.61 0.74 -9.20
C THR A 117 -25.13 0.98 -9.00
N TYR A 118 -24.71 1.15 -7.75
CA TYR A 118 -23.31 1.39 -7.39
C TYR A 118 -22.70 0.16 -6.72
N LYS A 119 -21.44 -0.11 -7.04
CA LYS A 119 -20.62 -1.17 -6.46
C LYS A 119 -19.28 -0.59 -6.02
N LYS A 120 -18.90 -0.86 -4.77
CA LYS A 120 -17.57 -0.55 -4.25
C LYS A 120 -16.50 -1.27 -5.07
N ILE A 121 -15.48 -0.53 -5.51
CA ILE A 121 -14.33 -1.07 -6.25
C ILE A 121 -13.02 -0.95 -5.48
N THR A 122 -12.98 -0.16 -4.42
CA THR A 122 -11.84 -0.12 -3.49
C THR A 122 -11.85 -1.34 -2.57
N ALA A 123 -10.67 -1.82 -2.19
CA ALA A 123 -10.54 -2.93 -1.26
C ALA A 123 -10.94 -2.54 0.17
N ASP A 124 -11.31 -3.52 1.01
CA ASP A 124 -11.74 -3.29 2.39
C ASP A 124 -10.61 -2.99 3.37
N ASN A 125 -9.36 -3.32 3.01
CA ASN A 125 -8.18 -3.05 3.82
C ASN A 125 -7.60 -1.63 3.61
N ILE A 126 -8.23 -0.82 2.75
CA ILE A 126 -7.85 0.58 2.49
C ILE A 126 -9.00 1.53 2.73
N ARG A 127 -8.65 2.79 3.01
CA ARG A 127 -9.56 3.93 3.10
C ARG A 127 -9.09 5.02 2.15
N ILE A 128 -10.01 5.58 1.40
CA ILE A 128 -9.76 6.72 0.52
C ILE A 128 -10.05 7.99 1.33
N ASN A 129 -9.02 8.78 1.58
CA ASN A 129 -9.10 10.03 2.33
C ASN A 129 -9.49 11.19 1.42
N ARG A 130 -9.10 11.13 0.14
CA ARG A 130 -9.37 12.16 -0.85
C ARG A 130 -9.52 11.51 -2.22
N PHE A 131 -10.50 11.97 -2.97
CA PHE A 131 -10.69 11.66 -4.38
C PHE A 131 -11.03 12.97 -5.10
N LYS A 132 -10.18 13.40 -6.03
CA LYS A 132 -10.43 14.61 -6.81
C LYS A 132 -10.24 14.32 -8.29
N ILE A 133 -11.15 14.84 -9.10
CA ILE A 133 -11.14 14.68 -10.55
C ILE A 133 -11.07 16.04 -11.22
N ASN A 134 -10.12 16.18 -12.13
CA ASN A 134 -10.01 17.33 -13.02
C ASN A 134 -10.21 16.84 -14.45
N LEU A 135 -11.21 17.39 -15.13
CA LEU A 135 -11.51 17.13 -16.54
C LEU A 135 -11.09 18.37 -17.34
N LEU A 136 -10.36 18.17 -18.43
CA LEU A 136 -9.90 19.20 -19.36
C LEU A 136 -10.18 18.74 -20.80
N GLY A 137 -10.50 19.67 -21.70
CA GLY A 137 -10.78 19.36 -23.11
C GLY A 137 -12.08 18.55 -23.29
N ASP A 138 -13.11 18.90 -22.53
CA ASP A 138 -14.46 18.32 -22.57
C ASP A 138 -15.45 19.15 -23.40
N ARG A 139 -14.96 20.14 -24.14
CA ARG A 139 -15.82 21.00 -24.96
C ARG A 139 -16.08 20.34 -26.29
N PHE A 140 -17.36 20.07 -26.53
CA PHE A 140 -17.82 19.49 -27.79
C PHE A 140 -17.28 20.23 -29.01
N GLY A 141 -16.61 19.51 -29.91
CA GLY A 141 -16.09 20.04 -31.18
C GLY A 141 -14.84 20.93 -31.05
N ASP A 142 -14.14 20.92 -29.92
CA ASP A 142 -12.89 21.68 -29.75
C ASP A 142 -11.66 21.00 -30.40
N GLY A 143 -11.82 19.75 -30.87
CA GLY A 143 -10.77 18.97 -31.52
C GLY A 143 -9.69 18.44 -30.56
N TYR A 144 -9.86 18.63 -29.25
CA TYR A 144 -8.98 18.09 -28.23
C TYR A 144 -9.50 16.76 -27.72
N SER A 145 -8.57 15.84 -27.41
CA SER A 145 -8.91 14.62 -26.68
C SER A 145 -9.13 14.97 -25.20
N PRO A 146 -10.27 14.58 -24.59
CA PRO A 146 -10.53 14.80 -23.17
C PRO A 146 -9.41 14.20 -22.31
N ARG A 147 -8.89 15.01 -21.38
CA ARG A 147 -7.86 14.63 -20.41
C ARG A 147 -8.43 14.66 -19.00
N ILE A 148 -8.36 13.53 -18.33
CA ILE A 148 -8.87 13.34 -16.97
C ILE A 148 -7.69 13.10 -16.05
N THR A 149 -7.54 13.95 -15.04
CA THR A 149 -6.56 13.79 -13.99
C THR A 149 -7.26 13.40 -12.70
N ILE A 150 -6.90 12.24 -12.17
CA ILE A 150 -7.43 11.66 -10.95
C ILE A 150 -6.36 11.76 -9.87
N ASN A 151 -6.71 12.35 -8.73
CA ASN A 151 -5.86 12.42 -7.55
C ASN A 151 -6.55 11.68 -6.40
N ILE A 152 -5.89 10.65 -5.88
CA ILE A 152 -6.35 9.89 -4.71
C ILE A 152 -5.36 10.01 -3.56
N SER A 153 -5.89 10.06 -2.35
CA SER A 153 -5.13 9.89 -1.11
C SER A 153 -5.66 8.67 -0.39
N VAL A 154 -4.79 7.73 -0.05
CA VAL A 154 -5.15 6.42 0.49
C VAL A 154 -4.41 6.16 1.79
N THR A 155 -5.10 5.56 2.75
CA THR A 155 -4.51 5.04 3.99
C THR A 155 -4.89 3.58 4.19
N GLY A 156 -4.00 2.81 4.82
CA GLY A 156 -4.35 1.46 5.28
C GLY A 156 -5.26 1.54 6.51
N VAL A 157 -6.24 0.64 6.62
CA VAL A 157 -7.16 0.59 7.79
C VAL A 157 -6.37 0.43 9.09
N ASN A 158 -5.32 -0.39 9.08
CA ASN A 158 -4.40 -0.56 10.21
C ASN A 158 -3.27 0.46 10.13
N ASN A 159 -3.58 1.71 10.49
CA ASN A 159 -2.67 2.83 10.34
C ASN A 159 -1.62 2.91 11.48
N TYR A 160 -0.69 1.93 11.53
CA TYR A 160 0.32 1.82 12.59
C TYR A 160 1.27 3.02 12.70
N LEU A 161 1.38 3.85 11.66
CA LEU A 161 2.34 4.95 11.57
C LEU A 161 1.74 6.29 11.10
N GLY A 162 0.42 6.40 10.91
CA GLY A 162 -0.18 7.61 10.34
C GLY A 162 0.09 7.82 8.85
N ALA A 163 0.65 6.83 8.14
CA ALA A 163 1.14 6.98 6.78
C ALA A 163 -0.01 7.00 5.75
N SER A 164 0.03 7.99 4.86
CA SER A 164 -0.85 8.09 3.69
C SER A 164 -0.03 8.06 2.40
N THR A 165 -0.65 7.57 1.33
CA THR A 165 -0.09 7.58 -0.01
C THR A 165 -0.96 8.42 -0.92
N ASP A 166 -0.36 9.41 -1.56
CA ASP A 166 -1.02 10.21 -2.59
C ASP A 166 -0.60 9.68 -3.97
N ILE A 167 -1.59 9.35 -4.80
CA ILE A 167 -1.38 8.85 -6.16
C ILE A 167 -2.14 9.76 -7.12
N GLN A 168 -1.47 10.17 -8.19
CA GLN A 168 -2.05 10.94 -9.27
C GLN A 168 -1.87 10.21 -10.59
N THR A 169 -2.90 10.21 -11.42
CA THR A 169 -2.84 9.65 -12.78
C THR A 169 -3.60 10.55 -13.73
N THR A 170 -3.04 10.79 -14.92
CA THR A 170 -3.68 11.53 -16.00
C THR A 170 -3.91 10.60 -17.19
N ILE A 171 -5.14 10.60 -17.69
CA ILE A 171 -5.61 9.73 -18.77
C ILE A 171 -6.17 10.61 -19.88
N SER A 172 -5.77 10.36 -21.13
CA SER A 172 -6.42 10.92 -22.31
C SER A 172 -7.32 9.86 -22.93
N SER A 173 -8.51 10.26 -23.42
CA SER A 173 -9.36 9.35 -24.19
C SER A 173 -8.78 9.05 -25.57
N ARG A 174 -8.99 7.82 -26.07
CA ARG A 174 -8.65 7.43 -27.45
C ARG A 174 -9.68 7.91 -28.48
N VAL A 175 -10.90 8.20 -28.05
CA VAL A 175 -11.97 8.67 -28.93
C VAL A 175 -11.81 10.17 -29.06
N LEU A 176 -11.64 10.65 -30.29
CA LEU A 176 -11.68 12.08 -30.58
C LEU A 176 -13.12 12.57 -30.42
N ASP A 177 -13.31 13.71 -29.76
CA ASP A 177 -14.60 14.39 -29.75
C ASP A 177 -14.84 14.88 -31.18
N SER A 178 -15.81 14.28 -31.87
CA SER A 178 -16.16 14.58 -33.27
C SER A 178 -17.38 15.48 -33.35
#